data_AF-A0A1V4AVC1-F1
#
_entry.id   AF-A0A1V4AVC1-F1
#
_cell.length_a   1.000
_cell.length_b   1.000
_cell.length_c   1.000
_cell.angle_alpha   90.00
_cell.angle_beta   90.00
_cell.angle_gamma   90.00
#
_symmetry.space_group_name_H-M   'P 1'
#
loop_
_entity.id
_entity.type
_entity.pdbx_description
1 polymer ?
#
loop_
_entity_poly.entity_id
_entity_poly.type
_entity_poly.pdbx_seq_one_letter_code
_entity_poly.pdbx_strand_id
1 'polypeptide(L)'
;MGNKNMFVIFLFALMLFGFDRLPHSADETTDLPTAYLIPDVPCHKQITTLSCGPAALEILYDFWGEDVDQKAIADVARSSTVGTYTWDMVRAGYFSHLSSAQGRFFPKNVPWAGYPERPLGYVSFDHSSETFWWSTLKGLVAQDIPVLLLMKYAPNDATGHYRVIVGYDEGKGVVYFVDPWERDLKKATNPDGTVTWDMADFENAWNYTGYGTDLPYWGAVMMPWTVAIHTTGEKIAGSVLEITAEITYPCPQPFDCSSYFTFNTSAEIILPPNAELSRGSPKITIGRLHAGSAASVTWHVKFNSDVSGSSISIKTTGHISGTVPEVARKNKKDTNGNKHDKNKKGNDHYPAYEYTDEVGLEKRIEL
;
A
#
# COMPACT_ATOMS: atom_id res chain seq x y z
N MET A 1 -20.66 30.69 -71.41
CA MET A 1 -20.28 29.26 -71.34
C MET A 1 -18.89 29.19 -70.74
N GLY A 2 -18.80 29.12 -69.41
CA GLY A 2 -17.57 29.15 -68.64
C GLY A 2 -17.44 27.89 -67.79
N ASN A 3 -16.27 27.27 -67.84
CA ASN A 3 -15.99 25.92 -67.40
C ASN A 3 -15.52 25.91 -65.93
N LYS A 4 -16.18 25.06 -65.12
CA LYS A 4 -15.68 24.29 -63.96
C LYS A 4 -14.62 24.92 -63.05
N ASN A 5 -15.06 25.54 -61.95
CA ASN A 5 -14.32 25.56 -60.69
C ASN A 5 -14.91 24.50 -59.75
N MET A 6 -14.14 23.45 -59.51
CA MET A 6 -14.44 22.36 -58.61
C MET A 6 -14.09 22.80 -57.17
N PHE A 7 -15.08 23.24 -56.41
CA PHE A 7 -14.93 23.43 -54.97
C PHE A 7 -15.04 22.07 -54.28
N VAL A 8 -13.92 21.54 -53.81
CA VAL A 8 -13.88 20.39 -52.90
C VAL A 8 -14.24 20.90 -51.51
N ILE A 9 -15.43 20.57 -51.03
CA ILE A 9 -15.83 20.79 -49.64
C ILE A 9 -15.27 19.62 -48.83
N PHE A 10 -14.23 19.88 -48.02
CA PHE A 10 -13.79 18.97 -46.98
C PHE A 10 -14.83 18.98 -45.85
N LEU A 11 -15.67 17.94 -45.79
CA LEU A 11 -16.46 17.65 -44.60
C LEU A 11 -15.51 17.07 -43.54
N PHE A 12 -15.09 17.89 -42.59
CA PHE A 12 -14.56 17.41 -41.32
C PHE A 12 -15.73 16.79 -40.52
N ALA A 13 -15.87 15.47 -40.59
CA ALA A 13 -16.66 14.72 -39.62
C ALA A 13 -15.88 14.73 -38.30
N LEU A 14 -16.17 15.72 -37.45
CA LEU A 14 -15.77 15.70 -36.05
C LEU A 14 -16.58 14.56 -35.37
N MET A 15 -16.03 13.35 -35.32
CA MET A 15 -16.51 12.35 -34.37
C MET A 15 -16.13 12.85 -32.98
N LEU A 16 -17.05 13.60 -32.38
CA LEU A 16 -17.11 13.81 -30.93
C LEU A 16 -17.35 12.44 -30.31
N PHE A 17 -16.27 11.70 -30.03
CA PHE A 17 -16.32 10.68 -29.01
C PHE A 17 -16.57 11.43 -27.69
N GLY A 18 -17.81 11.35 -27.22
CA GLY A 18 -18.16 11.72 -25.86
C GLY A 18 -17.31 10.90 -24.91
N PHE A 19 -16.24 11.52 -24.39
CA PHE A 19 -15.59 11.09 -23.18
C PHE A 19 -16.48 11.50 -22.00
N ASP A 20 -17.62 10.82 -21.86
CA ASP A 20 -18.43 10.87 -20.64
C ASP A 20 -18.33 9.51 -19.96
N ARG A 21 -17.19 9.25 -19.33
CA ARG A 21 -17.02 8.51 -18.06
C ARG A 21 -15.65 8.86 -17.48
N LEU A 22 -15.48 10.12 -17.06
CA LEU A 22 -14.65 10.38 -15.89
C LEU A 22 -15.25 9.56 -14.74
N PRO A 23 -14.47 8.85 -13.90
CA PRO A 23 -15.01 8.30 -12.69
C PRO A 23 -15.63 9.47 -11.92
N HIS A 24 -16.92 9.28 -11.61
CA HIS A 24 -17.65 10.14 -10.71
C HIS A 24 -16.76 10.43 -9.51
N SER A 25 -16.47 11.71 -9.27
CA SER A 25 -16.15 12.20 -7.95
C SER A 25 -17.36 11.87 -7.08
N ALA A 26 -17.37 10.69 -6.49
CA ALA A 26 -18.39 10.30 -5.55
C ALA A 26 -18.19 11.14 -4.29
N ASP A 27 -19.12 12.06 -4.08
CA ASP A 27 -19.56 12.45 -2.75
C ASP A 27 -20.12 11.17 -2.08
N GLU A 28 -19.22 10.30 -1.63
CA GLU A 28 -19.46 8.89 -1.27
C GLU A 28 -19.87 8.76 0.21
N THR A 29 -20.76 9.63 0.68
CA THR A 29 -21.19 9.63 2.09
C THR A 29 -22.66 9.26 2.32
N THR A 30 -23.47 9.08 1.27
CA THR A 30 -24.92 8.85 1.43
C THR A 30 -25.36 7.38 1.45
N ASP A 31 -24.50 6.39 1.12
CA ASP A 31 -24.87 4.97 1.06
C ASP A 31 -23.85 4.01 1.72
N LEU A 32 -23.04 4.47 2.68
CA LEU A 32 -22.16 3.55 3.43
C LEU A 32 -22.99 2.64 4.35
N PRO A 33 -22.62 1.35 4.49
CA PRO A 33 -23.29 0.44 5.42
C PRO A 33 -23.18 0.99 6.85
N THR A 34 -24.20 0.74 7.68
CA THR A 34 -24.20 1.18 9.09
C THR A 34 -23.30 0.32 9.98
N ALA A 35 -22.89 -0.85 9.50
CA ALA A 35 -21.89 -1.70 10.12
C ALA A 35 -21.12 -2.45 9.04
N TYR A 36 -19.81 -2.56 9.21
CA TYR A 36 -18.94 -3.32 8.32
C TYR A 36 -17.77 -3.89 9.10
N LEU A 37 -17.36 -5.10 8.75
CA LEU A 37 -16.15 -5.71 9.27
C LEU A 37 -15.46 -6.39 8.10
N ILE A 38 -14.23 -5.96 7.81
CA ILE A 38 -13.42 -6.59 6.78
C ILE A 38 -13.17 -8.04 7.21
N PRO A 39 -13.57 -9.03 6.40
CA PRO A 39 -13.37 -10.43 6.74
C PRO A 39 -11.88 -10.80 6.71
N ASP A 40 -11.51 -11.79 7.51
CA ASP A 40 -10.23 -12.49 7.42
C ASP A 40 -8.97 -11.61 7.51
N VAL A 41 -9.04 -10.46 8.20
CA VAL A 41 -7.82 -9.67 8.49
C VAL A 41 -6.93 -10.44 9.46
N PRO A 42 -5.66 -10.73 9.10
CA PRO A 42 -4.77 -11.51 9.94
C PRO A 42 -4.42 -10.78 11.24
N CYS A 43 -4.15 -11.55 12.29
CA CYS A 43 -3.78 -11.03 13.60
C CYS A 43 -2.33 -11.42 13.92
N HIS A 44 -1.46 -10.41 13.99
CA HIS A 44 -0.05 -10.60 14.35
C HIS A 44 0.30 -9.89 15.64
N LYS A 45 0.87 -10.64 16.58
CA LYS A 45 1.33 -10.12 17.84
C LYS A 45 2.69 -9.43 17.68
N GLN A 46 2.85 -8.25 18.28
CA GLN A 46 4.14 -7.61 18.32
C GLN A 46 5.19 -8.42 19.11
N ILE A 47 6.37 -8.59 18.52
CA ILE A 47 7.45 -9.41 19.08
C ILE A 47 8.22 -8.74 20.23
N THR A 48 8.13 -7.43 20.38
CA THR A 48 8.74 -6.65 21.48
C THR A 48 7.75 -5.63 22.01
N THR A 49 8.06 -4.98 23.14
CA THR A 49 7.25 -3.87 23.69
C THR A 49 7.28 -2.58 22.84
N LEU A 50 7.97 -2.56 21.69
CA LEU A 50 8.19 -1.37 20.88
C LEU A 50 7.89 -1.60 19.39
N SER A 51 7.47 -2.82 19.03
CA SER A 51 7.26 -3.23 17.64
C SER A 51 5.79 -3.19 17.21
N CYS A 52 4.96 -2.36 17.85
CA CYS A 52 3.56 -2.18 17.44
C CYS A 52 3.45 -1.67 15.98
N GLY A 53 4.36 -0.80 15.55
CA GLY A 53 4.45 -0.37 14.14
C GLY A 53 4.75 -1.55 13.21
N PRO A 54 5.91 -2.21 13.32
CA PRO A 54 6.24 -3.37 12.50
C PRO A 54 5.18 -4.48 12.48
N ALA A 55 4.55 -4.77 13.62
CA ALA A 55 3.45 -5.74 13.70
C ALA A 55 2.20 -5.28 12.95
N ALA A 56 1.84 -4.00 13.04
CA ALA A 56 0.71 -3.45 12.31
C ALA A 56 0.96 -3.41 10.79
N LEU A 57 2.22 -3.27 10.35
CA LEU A 57 2.60 -3.43 8.95
C LEU A 57 2.53 -4.89 8.49
N GLU A 58 2.99 -5.85 9.31
CA GLU A 58 2.85 -7.29 9.03
C GLU A 58 1.39 -7.67 8.80
N ILE A 59 0.47 -7.19 9.67
CA ILE A 59 -0.99 -7.32 9.49
C ILE A 59 -1.45 -6.83 8.12
N LEU A 60 -1.02 -5.63 7.70
CA LEU A 60 -1.41 -5.08 6.40
C LEU A 60 -0.79 -5.85 5.22
N TYR A 61 0.46 -6.30 5.35
CA TYR A 61 1.14 -7.00 4.26
C TYR A 61 0.57 -8.39 4.03
N ASP A 62 0.28 -9.12 5.12
CA ASP A 62 -0.35 -10.44 5.09
C ASP A 62 -1.80 -10.34 4.60
N PHE A 63 -2.54 -9.30 4.98
CA PHE A 63 -3.89 -9.05 4.42
C PHE A 63 -3.89 -8.94 2.89
N TRP A 64 -2.90 -8.26 2.32
CA TRP A 64 -2.82 -8.03 0.88
C TRP A 64 -2.03 -9.10 0.10
N GLY A 65 -1.26 -9.95 0.76
CA GLY A 65 -0.34 -10.84 0.08
C GLY A 65 0.47 -11.74 1.01
N GLU A 66 1.64 -11.27 1.43
CA GLU A 66 2.66 -12.11 2.04
C GLU A 66 2.85 -11.77 3.52
N ASP A 67 3.00 -12.80 4.34
CA ASP A 67 3.40 -12.70 5.75
C ASP A 67 4.91 -12.37 5.84
N VAL A 68 5.23 -11.08 5.95
CA VAL A 68 6.61 -10.57 5.98
C VAL A 68 7.13 -10.48 7.41
N ASP A 69 8.27 -11.13 7.71
CA ASP A 69 8.86 -11.17 9.06
C ASP A 69 8.93 -9.77 9.71
N GLN A 70 8.18 -9.61 10.81
CA GLN A 70 8.16 -8.41 11.64
C GLN A 70 9.56 -7.82 11.96
N LYS A 71 10.60 -8.65 12.07
CA LYS A 71 11.99 -8.20 12.30
C LYS A 71 12.58 -7.50 11.09
N ALA A 72 12.31 -8.00 9.89
CA ALA A 72 12.73 -7.38 8.65
C ALA A 72 12.03 -6.01 8.49
N ILE A 73 10.72 -5.97 8.76
CA ILE A 73 9.94 -4.73 8.76
C ILE A 73 10.52 -3.72 9.75
N ALA A 74 10.84 -4.13 10.98
CA ALA A 74 11.42 -3.24 11.98
C ALA A 74 12.75 -2.60 11.54
N ASP A 75 13.59 -3.33 10.81
CA ASP A 75 14.84 -2.78 10.28
C ASP A 75 14.62 -1.90 9.04
N VAL A 76 13.63 -2.20 8.21
CA VAL A 76 13.27 -1.31 7.09
C VAL A 76 12.68 0.01 7.61
N ALA A 77 11.73 -0.07 8.55
CA ALA A 77 11.08 1.07 9.19
C ALA A 77 11.96 1.79 10.22
N ARG A 78 13.25 1.45 10.31
CA ARG A 78 14.20 2.09 11.25
C ARG A 78 13.69 2.13 12.69
N SER A 79 12.91 1.12 13.09
CA SER A 79 12.37 0.99 14.44
C SER A 79 13.50 0.97 15.47
N SER A 80 13.22 1.48 16.66
CA SER A 80 14.18 1.48 17.74
C SER A 80 13.51 1.47 19.11
N THR A 81 14.29 1.74 20.15
CA THR A 81 13.79 1.91 21.51
C THR A 81 12.83 3.08 21.71
N VAL A 82 12.76 4.02 20.76
CA VAL A 82 11.77 5.12 20.78
C VAL A 82 10.48 4.77 20.04
N GLY A 83 10.38 3.56 19.48
CA GLY A 83 9.29 3.15 18.60
C GLY A 83 9.65 3.34 17.12
N THR A 84 8.62 3.60 16.30
CA THR A 84 8.73 3.76 14.84
C THR A 84 8.04 5.05 14.45
N TYR A 85 8.65 5.84 13.55
CA TYR A 85 8.09 7.10 13.10
C TYR A 85 7.12 6.90 11.93
N THR A 86 6.12 7.77 11.78
CA THR A 86 5.07 7.62 10.76
C THR A 86 5.61 7.63 9.33
N TRP A 87 6.55 8.52 8.99
CA TRP A 87 7.19 8.51 7.67
C TRP A 87 7.99 7.23 7.40
N ASP A 88 8.53 6.60 8.45
CA ASP A 88 9.23 5.33 8.32
C ASP A 88 8.26 4.17 8.08
N MET A 89 7.05 4.24 8.64
CA MET A 89 5.98 3.30 8.34
C MET A 89 5.59 3.35 6.86
N VAL A 90 5.37 4.56 6.32
CA VAL A 90 5.04 4.76 4.89
C VAL A 90 6.20 4.32 4.00
N ARG A 91 7.44 4.71 4.36
CA ARG A 91 8.64 4.30 3.66
C ARG A 91 8.81 2.78 3.61
N ALA A 92 8.48 2.08 4.69
CA ALA A 92 8.57 0.63 4.76
C ALA A 92 7.63 -0.08 3.79
N GLY A 93 6.44 0.50 3.54
CA GLY A 93 5.53 -0.02 2.52
C GLY A 93 6.10 0.09 1.10
N TYR A 94 6.85 1.15 0.80
CA TYR A 94 7.53 1.31 -0.49
C TYR A 94 8.76 0.42 -0.69
N PHE A 95 9.29 -0.23 0.34
CA PHE A 95 10.57 -0.94 0.28
C PHE A 95 10.57 -2.08 -0.75
N SER A 96 11.59 -2.09 -1.60
CA SER A 96 11.71 -3.03 -2.72
C SER A 96 13.15 -3.54 -2.88
N HIS A 97 13.34 -4.45 -3.84
CA HIS A 97 14.64 -4.99 -4.23
C HIS A 97 15.68 -3.96 -4.68
N LEU A 98 15.29 -2.71 -4.94
CA LEU A 98 16.20 -1.61 -5.25
C LEU A 98 16.82 -0.96 -4.01
N SER A 99 16.31 -1.27 -2.81
CA SER A 99 16.75 -0.66 -1.55
C SER A 99 17.28 -1.70 -0.55
N SER A 100 18.17 -1.23 0.32
CA SER A 100 18.62 -1.97 1.51
C SER A 100 18.10 -1.28 2.78
N ALA A 101 17.73 -2.07 3.78
CA ALA A 101 17.26 -1.55 5.06
C ALA A 101 18.35 -0.72 5.77
N GLN A 102 17.93 0.40 6.38
CA GLN A 102 18.81 1.33 7.08
C GLN A 102 18.76 1.17 8.61
N GLY A 103 17.73 0.51 9.13
CA GLY A 103 17.58 0.14 10.54
C GLY A 103 18.45 -1.04 10.96
N ARG A 104 18.64 -1.20 12.26
CA ARG A 104 19.54 -2.20 12.88
C ARG A 104 19.04 -2.68 14.24
N PHE A 105 17.73 -2.68 14.44
CA PHE A 105 17.05 -3.21 15.61
C PHE A 105 17.20 -4.75 15.67
N PHE A 106 17.11 -5.44 14.53
CA PHE A 106 17.34 -6.88 14.42
C PHE A 106 18.44 -7.21 13.39
N PRO A 107 19.71 -6.89 13.69
CA PRO A 107 20.80 -6.89 12.70
C PRO A 107 21.05 -8.22 11.96
N LYS A 108 20.48 -9.33 12.42
CA LYS A 108 20.57 -10.66 11.77
C LYS A 108 19.48 -10.90 10.72
N ASN A 109 18.45 -10.07 10.68
CA ASN A 109 17.25 -10.19 9.83
C ASN A 109 17.13 -9.03 8.83
N VAL A 110 18.15 -8.16 8.75
CA VAL A 110 18.15 -6.96 7.91
C VAL A 110 18.05 -7.35 6.43
N PRO A 111 17.00 -6.94 5.70
CA PRO A 111 16.92 -7.15 4.27
C PRO A 111 17.85 -6.20 3.50
N TRP A 112 18.51 -6.74 2.47
CA TRP A 112 19.48 -6.00 1.64
C TRP A 112 18.93 -5.64 0.25
N ALA A 113 17.89 -6.31 -0.21
CA ALA A 113 17.23 -6.07 -1.48
C ALA A 113 15.75 -6.49 -1.38
N GLY A 114 14.91 -5.63 -0.82
CA GLY A 114 13.49 -5.91 -0.64
C GLY A 114 13.21 -6.91 0.47
N TYR A 115 11.94 -7.10 0.81
CA TYR A 115 11.57 -8.17 1.75
C TYR A 115 11.81 -9.53 1.07
N PRO A 116 12.31 -10.54 1.81
CA PRO A 116 12.52 -11.88 1.24
C PRO A 116 11.25 -12.47 0.60
N GLU A 117 10.11 -12.23 1.23
CA GLU A 117 8.79 -12.70 0.80
C GLU A 117 8.22 -11.82 -0.32
N ARG A 118 8.58 -10.53 -0.33
CA ARG A 118 8.04 -9.55 -1.28
C ARG A 118 9.13 -8.60 -1.83
N PRO A 119 9.62 -8.83 -3.07
CA PRO A 119 10.66 -8.00 -3.67
C PRO A 119 10.17 -6.66 -4.26
N LEU A 120 8.85 -6.47 -4.39
CA LEU A 120 8.23 -5.23 -4.86
C LEU A 120 7.58 -4.47 -3.71
N GLY A 121 7.71 -3.14 -3.70
CA GLY A 121 7.00 -2.31 -2.73
C GLY A 121 5.49 -2.29 -2.97
N TYR A 122 4.74 -2.02 -1.91
CA TYR A 122 3.36 -1.57 -1.97
C TYR A 122 3.30 -0.08 -2.31
N VAL A 123 2.14 0.37 -2.78
CA VAL A 123 1.86 1.81 -2.79
C VAL A 123 1.38 2.22 -1.41
N SER A 124 1.95 3.31 -0.88
CA SER A 124 1.83 3.64 0.54
C SER A 124 1.53 5.12 0.73
N PHE A 125 0.42 5.42 1.40
CA PHE A 125 0.00 6.80 1.61
C PHE A 125 -0.32 7.03 3.07
N ASP A 126 -0.07 8.25 3.55
CA ASP A 126 -0.54 8.71 4.83
C ASP A 126 -1.29 10.03 4.74
N HIS A 127 -2.11 10.27 5.75
CA HIS A 127 -2.90 11.48 5.90
C HIS A 127 -2.99 11.82 7.38
N SER A 128 -2.96 13.12 7.69
CA SER A 128 -3.25 13.66 9.02
C SER A 128 -4.13 14.89 8.84
N SER A 129 -4.98 15.15 9.83
CA SER A 129 -5.97 16.22 9.75
C SER A 129 -6.17 16.85 11.12
N GLU A 130 -6.53 18.12 11.17
CA GLU A 130 -7.02 18.76 12.40
C GLU A 130 -8.41 18.26 12.80
N THR A 131 -9.16 17.74 11.83
CA THR A 131 -10.54 17.29 11.99
C THR A 131 -10.64 15.77 11.95
N PHE A 132 -11.54 15.22 12.78
CA PHE A 132 -11.85 13.80 12.78
C PHE A 132 -12.52 13.42 11.45
N TRP A 133 -11.82 12.68 10.60
CA TRP A 133 -12.24 12.34 9.24
C TRP A 133 -13.01 11.00 9.18
N TRP A 134 -13.97 10.81 10.08
CA TRP A 134 -14.68 9.54 10.26
C TRP A 134 -15.39 9.02 9.01
N SER A 135 -16.11 9.87 8.28
CA SER A 135 -16.86 9.45 7.08
C SER A 135 -15.95 8.86 6.02
N THR A 136 -14.79 9.45 5.79
CA THR A 136 -13.80 8.95 4.83
C THR A 136 -13.14 7.66 5.34
N LEU A 137 -12.85 7.56 6.64
CA LEU A 137 -12.32 6.33 7.23
C LEU A 137 -13.30 5.15 7.06
N LYS A 138 -14.60 5.38 7.28
CA LYS A 138 -15.64 4.37 7.02
C LYS A 138 -15.67 3.96 5.55
N GLY A 139 -15.52 4.91 4.63
CA GLY A 139 -15.47 4.64 3.19
C GLY A 139 -14.33 3.71 2.81
N LEU A 140 -13.14 3.92 3.38
CA LEU A 140 -11.99 3.01 3.20
C LEU A 140 -12.30 1.60 3.72
N VAL A 141 -12.79 1.49 4.96
CA VAL A 141 -13.09 0.20 5.58
C VAL A 141 -14.19 -0.55 4.83
N ALA A 142 -15.22 0.15 4.34
CA ALA A 142 -16.30 -0.45 3.55
C ALA A 142 -15.87 -0.88 2.12
N GLN A 143 -14.69 -0.47 1.68
CA GLN A 143 -14.05 -0.90 0.43
C GLN A 143 -13.01 -2.01 0.65
N ASP A 144 -13.05 -2.68 1.81
CA ASP A 144 -12.07 -3.68 2.23
C ASP A 144 -10.62 -3.15 2.30
N ILE A 145 -10.46 -1.87 2.64
CA ILE A 145 -9.15 -1.24 2.84
C ILE A 145 -8.92 -1.06 4.35
N PRO A 146 -8.15 -1.96 4.99
CA PRO A 146 -7.74 -1.76 6.38
C PRO A 146 -6.80 -0.56 6.48
N VAL A 147 -6.96 0.22 7.56
CA VAL A 147 -6.20 1.47 7.74
C VAL A 147 -5.35 1.38 9.00
N LEU A 148 -4.05 1.62 8.85
CA LEU A 148 -3.12 1.74 9.96
C LEU A 148 -3.30 3.10 10.62
N LEU A 149 -3.53 3.12 11.93
CA LEU A 149 -3.71 4.34 12.72
C LEU A 149 -2.58 4.49 13.72
N LEU A 150 -2.17 5.75 13.95
CA LEU A 150 -1.36 6.12 15.10
C LEU A 150 -2.26 6.83 16.10
N MET A 151 -2.43 6.26 17.28
CA MET A 151 -3.34 6.75 18.31
C MET A 151 -2.71 6.59 19.69
N LYS A 152 -3.34 7.14 20.72
CA LYS A 152 -2.97 6.82 22.11
C LYS A 152 -3.19 5.34 22.39
N TYR A 153 -2.34 4.77 23.23
CA TYR A 153 -2.49 3.40 23.71
C TYR A 153 -3.86 3.18 24.38
N ALA A 154 -4.29 4.13 25.21
CA ALA A 154 -5.63 4.23 25.79
C ALA A 154 -6.06 5.71 25.81
N PRO A 155 -7.37 6.04 25.92
CA PRO A 155 -7.83 7.43 25.95
C PRO A 155 -7.13 8.31 27.00
N ASN A 156 -6.79 7.72 28.15
CA ASN A 156 -6.10 8.38 29.26
C ASN A 156 -4.57 8.17 29.27
N ASP A 157 -3.98 7.65 28.19
CA ASP A 157 -2.54 7.40 28.05
C ASP A 157 -1.93 8.36 27.03
N ALA A 158 -0.72 8.87 27.30
CA ALA A 158 0.00 9.74 26.37
C ALA A 158 0.93 8.97 25.40
N THR A 159 1.04 7.65 25.56
CA THR A 159 1.91 6.79 24.77
C THR A 159 1.26 6.50 23.42
N GLY A 160 1.98 6.79 22.33
CA GLY A 160 1.54 6.42 20.98
C GLY A 160 1.57 4.91 20.76
N HIS A 161 0.60 4.41 19.99
CA HIS A 161 0.43 3.01 19.65
C HIS A 161 -0.18 2.87 18.25
N TYR A 162 0.32 1.90 17.49
CA TYR A 162 -0.19 1.59 16.17
C TYR A 162 -1.24 0.48 16.25
N ARG A 163 -2.36 0.67 15.54
CA ARG A 163 -3.43 -0.32 15.37
C ARG A 163 -3.91 -0.33 13.93
N VAL A 164 -4.52 -1.42 13.50
CA VAL A 164 -5.20 -1.48 12.19
C VAL A 164 -6.71 -1.46 12.44
N ILE A 165 -7.42 -0.44 11.95
CA ILE A 165 -8.88 -0.44 11.99
C ILE A 165 -9.43 -1.28 10.83
N VAL A 166 -10.38 -2.14 11.15
CA VAL A 166 -10.92 -3.16 10.23
C VAL A 166 -12.44 -3.18 10.20
N GLY A 167 -13.11 -2.38 11.03
CA GLY A 167 -14.55 -2.39 11.06
C GLY A 167 -15.18 -1.36 11.98
N TYR A 168 -16.49 -1.26 11.88
CA TYR A 168 -17.35 -0.42 12.72
C TYR A 168 -18.77 -0.96 12.78
N ASP A 169 -19.51 -0.54 13.80
CA ASP A 169 -20.95 -0.79 13.94
C ASP A 169 -21.58 0.45 14.59
N GLU A 170 -22.25 1.28 13.77
CA GLU A 170 -22.87 2.52 14.22
C GLU A 170 -24.09 2.28 15.10
N GLY A 171 -24.80 1.16 14.87
CA GLY A 171 -25.93 0.77 15.71
C GLY A 171 -25.50 0.46 17.15
N LYS A 172 -24.27 -0.03 17.33
CA LYS A 172 -23.64 -0.25 18.63
C LYS A 172 -22.76 0.90 19.11
N GLY A 173 -22.40 1.83 18.23
CA GLY A 173 -21.46 2.92 18.53
C GLY A 173 -20.05 2.42 18.82
N VAL A 174 -19.55 1.45 18.05
CA VAL A 174 -18.21 0.85 18.24
C VAL A 174 -17.39 0.76 16.96
N VAL A 175 -16.07 0.66 17.13
CA VAL A 175 -15.09 0.31 16.09
C VAL A 175 -14.36 -0.99 16.45
N TYR A 176 -13.84 -1.67 15.43
CA TYR A 176 -13.07 -2.90 15.55
C TYR A 176 -11.64 -2.68 15.03
N PHE A 177 -10.66 -3.06 15.85
CA PHE A 177 -9.24 -3.04 15.49
C PHE A 177 -8.66 -4.43 15.49
N VAL A 178 -7.61 -4.65 14.69
CA VAL A 178 -6.59 -5.63 15.03
C VAL A 178 -5.49 -4.89 15.79
N ASP A 179 -5.30 -5.24 17.07
CA ASP A 179 -4.31 -4.63 17.96
C ASP A 179 -3.14 -5.60 18.18
N PRO A 180 -1.93 -5.28 17.67
CA PRO A 180 -0.78 -6.18 17.77
C PRO A 180 -0.28 -6.39 19.20
N TRP A 181 -0.69 -5.56 20.18
CA TRP A 181 -0.22 -5.72 21.55
C TRP A 181 -0.92 -6.87 22.29
N GLU A 182 -2.13 -7.26 21.87
CA GLU A 182 -3.01 -8.28 22.49
C GLU A 182 -3.22 -8.16 24.01
N ARG A 183 -2.76 -7.08 24.65
CA ARG A 183 -2.91 -6.81 26.09
C ARG A 183 -3.53 -5.45 26.33
N ASP A 184 -4.51 -5.05 25.52
CA ASP A 184 -5.26 -3.84 25.79
C ASP A 184 -5.96 -4.03 27.16
N LEU A 185 -5.41 -3.42 28.21
CA LEU A 185 -5.40 -3.93 29.60
C LEU A 185 -6.78 -4.05 30.29
N LYS A 186 -7.89 -3.86 29.56
CA LYS A 186 -9.28 -4.09 29.99
C LYS A 186 -10.23 -4.51 28.85
N LYS A 187 -9.79 -4.59 27.58
CA LYS A 187 -10.66 -4.88 26.43
C LYS A 187 -10.38 -6.30 25.94
N ALA A 188 -11.41 -7.16 25.98
CA ALA A 188 -11.27 -8.54 25.57
C ALA A 188 -11.07 -8.60 24.05
N THR A 189 -10.07 -9.37 23.61
CA THR A 189 -9.96 -9.76 22.20
C THR A 189 -11.12 -10.67 21.87
N ASN A 190 -11.85 -10.32 20.81
CA ASN A 190 -12.96 -11.08 20.27
C ASN A 190 -12.45 -12.39 19.64
N PRO A 191 -13.32 -13.39 19.45
CA PRO A 191 -12.93 -14.66 18.83
C PRO A 191 -12.34 -14.54 17.42
N ASP A 192 -12.64 -13.45 16.72
CA ASP A 192 -12.11 -13.10 15.39
C ASP A 192 -10.76 -12.35 15.44
N GLY A 193 -10.15 -12.22 16.63
CA GLY A 193 -8.88 -11.52 16.82
C GLY A 193 -9.00 -10.00 16.95
N THR A 194 -10.21 -9.44 16.84
CA THR A 194 -10.41 -8.00 16.93
C THR A 194 -10.52 -7.50 18.37
N VAL A 195 -10.27 -6.21 18.58
CA VAL A 195 -10.53 -5.49 19.84
C VAL A 195 -11.59 -4.43 19.56
N THR A 196 -12.63 -4.40 20.39
CA THR A 196 -13.75 -3.45 20.26
C THR A 196 -13.57 -2.22 21.14
N TRP A 197 -13.72 -1.03 20.57
CA TRP A 197 -13.74 0.24 21.31
C TRP A 197 -15.05 0.98 21.03
N ASP A 198 -15.58 1.71 22.00
CA ASP A 198 -16.64 2.69 21.73
C ASP A 198 -16.09 3.89 20.94
N MET A 199 -16.98 4.53 20.18
CA MET A 199 -16.62 5.65 19.31
C MET A 199 -15.96 6.82 20.07
N ALA A 200 -16.38 7.10 21.30
CA ALA A 200 -15.88 8.25 22.05
C ALA A 200 -14.44 8.02 22.53
N ASP A 201 -14.14 6.82 23.04
CA ASP A 201 -12.79 6.37 23.34
C ASP A 201 -11.90 6.42 22.10
N PHE A 202 -12.41 5.93 20.96
CA PHE A 202 -11.67 5.92 19.70
C PHE A 202 -11.31 7.34 19.24
N GLU A 203 -12.29 8.23 19.12
CA GLU A 203 -12.07 9.61 18.68
C GLU A 203 -11.07 10.33 19.62
N ASN A 204 -11.23 10.16 20.93
CA ASN A 204 -10.32 10.76 21.91
C ASN A 204 -8.88 10.25 21.80
N ALA A 205 -8.71 8.94 21.58
CA ALA A 205 -7.39 8.33 21.46
C ALA A 205 -6.73 8.62 20.11
N TRP A 206 -7.50 8.66 19.02
CA TRP A 206 -6.98 8.94 17.68
C TRP A 206 -6.71 10.43 17.44
N ASN A 207 -7.27 11.30 18.29
CA ASN A 207 -6.77 12.67 18.47
C ASN A 207 -5.39 12.65 19.18
N TYR A 208 -4.41 12.09 18.49
CA TYR A 208 -3.03 11.95 18.90
C TYR A 208 -2.13 12.52 17.80
N THR A 209 -1.20 13.37 18.21
CA THR A 209 -0.22 13.97 17.31
C THR A 209 1.07 13.17 17.38
N GLY A 210 1.46 12.59 16.24
CA GLY A 210 2.73 11.88 16.09
C GLY A 210 3.93 12.83 16.18
N TYR A 211 5.12 12.28 16.40
CA TYR A 211 6.33 13.10 16.41
C TYR A 211 6.60 13.70 15.02
N GLY A 212 6.93 14.99 14.96
CA GLY A 212 7.30 15.67 13.71
C GLY A 212 6.12 16.16 12.87
N THR A 213 4.90 16.07 13.38
CA THR A 213 3.70 16.71 12.83
C THR A 213 2.99 17.48 13.94
N ASP A 214 2.22 18.51 13.59
CA ASP A 214 1.30 19.19 14.50
C ASP A 214 -0.15 18.73 14.30
N LEU A 215 -0.40 17.87 13.30
CA LEU A 215 -1.72 17.40 12.92
C LEU A 215 -2.04 16.04 13.59
N PRO A 216 -3.22 15.91 14.24
CA PRO A 216 -3.70 14.64 14.78
C PRO A 216 -4.34 13.75 13.69
N TYR A 217 -5.03 12.68 14.13
CA TYR A 217 -5.78 11.76 13.27
C TYR A 217 -4.94 11.18 12.12
N TRP A 218 -3.70 10.78 12.43
CA TRP A 218 -2.83 10.16 11.45
C TRP A 218 -3.35 8.77 11.09
N GLY A 219 -3.50 8.51 9.79
CA GLY A 219 -3.80 7.20 9.23
C GLY A 219 -2.98 6.95 7.97
N ALA A 220 -2.68 5.69 7.70
CA ALA A 220 -1.96 5.26 6.52
C ALA A 220 -2.53 3.98 5.93
N VAL A 221 -2.29 3.80 4.64
CA VAL A 221 -2.64 2.61 3.89
C VAL A 221 -1.42 2.15 3.10
N MET A 222 -1.29 0.83 3.00
CA MET A 222 -0.35 0.17 2.10
C MET A 222 -1.15 -0.85 1.32
N MET A 223 -1.12 -0.77 -0.01
CA MET A 223 -1.92 -1.64 -0.86
C MET A 223 -1.18 -1.98 -2.16
N PRO A 224 -1.47 -3.11 -2.81
CA PRO A 224 -0.91 -3.41 -4.11
C PRO A 224 -1.54 -2.52 -5.19
N TRP A 225 -0.97 -2.56 -6.38
CA TRP A 225 -1.65 -2.04 -7.57
C TRP A 225 -2.85 -2.93 -7.90
N THR A 226 -3.87 -2.36 -8.55
CA THR A 226 -4.99 -3.18 -9.06
C THR A 226 -4.75 -3.48 -10.53
N VAL A 227 -4.79 -4.76 -10.89
CA VAL A 227 -4.71 -5.21 -12.29
C VAL A 227 -5.95 -6.05 -12.61
N ALA A 228 -6.81 -5.56 -13.50
CA ALA A 228 -7.89 -6.35 -14.08
C ALA A 228 -7.42 -6.93 -15.42
N ILE A 229 -7.62 -8.22 -15.63
CA ILE A 229 -7.15 -8.92 -16.83
C ILE A 229 -8.37 -9.43 -17.58
N HIS A 230 -8.48 -9.01 -18.84
CA HIS A 230 -9.55 -9.38 -19.75
C HIS A 230 -8.96 -10.18 -20.91
N THR A 231 -9.63 -11.26 -21.30
CA THR A 231 -9.20 -12.11 -22.40
C THR A 231 -10.29 -12.21 -23.45
N THR A 232 -9.94 -12.00 -24.72
CA THR A 232 -10.87 -12.10 -25.86
C THR A 232 -10.30 -13.08 -26.89
N GLY A 233 -11.09 -14.08 -27.28
CA GLY A 233 -10.68 -15.12 -28.22
C GLY A 233 -10.71 -16.53 -27.60
N GLU A 234 -10.34 -17.52 -28.42
CA GLU A 234 -10.35 -18.92 -28.00
C GLU A 234 -8.99 -19.33 -27.42
N LYS A 235 -9.00 -20.20 -26.40
CA LYS A 235 -7.80 -20.76 -25.76
C LYS A 235 -7.44 -22.12 -26.36
N ILE A 236 -7.27 -22.19 -27.68
CA ILE A 236 -6.98 -23.44 -28.40
C ILE A 236 -5.66 -23.33 -29.16
N ALA A 237 -5.02 -24.48 -29.43
CA ALA A 237 -3.80 -24.50 -30.21
C ALA A 237 -4.02 -23.88 -31.60
N GLY A 238 -3.16 -22.95 -31.97
CA GLY A 238 -3.20 -22.23 -33.24
C GLY A 238 -4.05 -20.96 -33.24
N SER A 239 -4.89 -20.70 -32.22
CA SER A 239 -5.61 -19.43 -32.10
C SER A 239 -4.72 -18.32 -31.55
N VAL A 240 -5.20 -17.08 -31.69
CA VAL A 240 -4.63 -15.90 -31.04
C VAL A 240 -5.61 -15.43 -29.98
N LEU A 241 -5.14 -15.35 -28.74
CA LEU A 241 -5.86 -14.77 -27.61
C LEU A 241 -5.40 -13.32 -27.42
N GLU A 242 -6.35 -12.39 -27.41
CA GLU A 242 -6.10 -11.02 -26.98
C GLU A 242 -6.17 -10.96 -25.45
N ILE A 243 -5.17 -10.34 -24.84
CA ILE A 243 -5.08 -10.17 -23.39
C ILE A 243 -4.88 -8.70 -23.10
N THR A 244 -5.86 -8.09 -22.44
CA THR A 244 -5.83 -6.70 -22.01
C THR A 244 -5.68 -6.63 -20.50
N ALA A 245 -4.68 -5.89 -20.02
CA ALA A 245 -4.54 -5.56 -18.61
C ALA A 245 -4.91 -4.11 -18.37
N GLU A 246 -5.93 -3.88 -17.55
CA GLU A 246 -6.27 -2.59 -16.99
C GLU A 246 -5.56 -2.42 -15.66
N ILE A 247 -4.66 -1.45 -15.62
CA ILE A 247 -3.72 -1.20 -14.55
C ILE A 247 -4.15 0.06 -13.83
N THR A 248 -4.40 -0.03 -12.53
CA THR A 248 -4.73 1.12 -11.68
C THR A 248 -3.65 1.30 -10.63
N TYR A 249 -3.10 2.51 -10.55
CA TYR A 249 -2.30 2.96 -9.41
C TYR A 249 -3.29 3.58 -8.40
N PRO A 250 -3.66 2.89 -7.31
CA PRO A 250 -4.71 3.38 -6.45
C PRO A 250 -4.27 4.61 -5.66
N CYS A 251 -5.25 5.43 -5.29
CA CYS A 251 -5.11 6.51 -4.33
C CYS A 251 -6.49 6.86 -3.79
N PRO A 252 -6.97 6.14 -2.77
CA PRO A 252 -8.27 6.45 -2.20
C PRO A 252 -8.21 7.78 -1.42
N GLN A 253 -9.35 8.42 -1.23
CA GLN A 253 -9.41 9.59 -0.34
C GLN A 253 -9.22 9.14 1.11
N PRO A 254 -8.61 9.96 1.99
CA PRO A 254 -8.24 11.37 1.82
C PRO A 254 -6.76 11.58 1.44
N PHE A 255 -6.10 10.56 0.90
CA PHE A 255 -4.66 10.62 0.65
C PHE A 255 -4.32 11.58 -0.50
N ASP A 256 -3.20 12.29 -0.39
CA ASP A 256 -2.77 13.25 -1.41
C ASP A 256 -2.17 12.55 -2.62
N CYS A 257 -3.00 12.33 -3.64
CA CYS A 257 -2.59 11.68 -4.89
C CYS A 257 -1.62 12.53 -5.73
N SER A 258 -1.56 13.85 -5.50
CA SER A 258 -0.78 14.76 -6.34
C SER A 258 0.72 14.69 -6.03
N SER A 259 1.07 14.36 -4.79
CA SER A 259 2.44 14.25 -4.31
C SER A 259 3.13 12.95 -4.71
N TYR A 260 2.40 11.98 -5.24
CA TYR A 260 2.92 10.65 -5.56
C TYR A 260 2.66 10.29 -7.03
N PHE A 261 3.73 10.10 -7.79
CA PHE A 261 3.67 9.53 -9.13
C PHE A 261 4.76 8.48 -9.29
N THR A 262 4.51 7.50 -10.15
CA THR A 262 5.54 6.54 -10.56
C THR A 262 6.14 6.95 -11.88
N PHE A 263 7.43 6.73 -12.05
CA PHE A 263 8.13 6.87 -13.33
C PHE A 263 8.67 5.51 -13.79
N ASN A 264 9.08 5.41 -15.05
CA ASN A 264 9.49 4.13 -15.67
C ASN A 264 8.44 3.02 -15.50
N THR A 265 7.16 3.40 -15.47
CA THR A 265 6.06 2.48 -15.32
C THR A 265 5.97 1.58 -16.54
N SER A 266 5.82 0.28 -16.33
CA SER A 266 5.73 -0.71 -17.38
C SER A 266 4.88 -1.90 -16.97
N ALA A 267 4.38 -2.62 -17.97
CA ALA A 267 3.70 -3.88 -17.79
C ALA A 267 4.39 -4.94 -18.65
N GLU A 268 4.58 -6.13 -18.09
CA GLU A 268 5.28 -7.24 -18.70
C GLU A 268 4.42 -8.50 -18.61
N ILE A 269 4.18 -9.13 -19.76
CA ILE A 269 3.51 -10.43 -19.81
C ILE A 269 4.55 -11.55 -19.79
N ILE A 270 4.35 -12.52 -18.91
CA ILE A 270 5.17 -13.73 -18.77
C ILE A 270 4.30 -14.89 -19.23
N LEU A 271 4.75 -15.56 -20.29
CA LEU A 271 4.02 -16.60 -21.00
C LEU A 271 4.50 -18.00 -20.60
N PRO A 272 3.62 -19.01 -20.63
CA PRO A 272 4.04 -20.40 -20.49
C PRO A 272 4.87 -20.84 -21.71
N PRO A 273 5.68 -21.92 -21.62
CA PRO A 273 6.61 -22.35 -22.67
C PRO A 273 5.97 -22.65 -24.04
N ASN A 274 4.68 -22.95 -24.07
CA ASN A 274 3.88 -23.28 -25.25
C ASN A 274 3.07 -22.09 -25.81
N ALA A 275 3.33 -20.87 -25.32
CA ALA A 275 2.71 -19.65 -25.79
C ALA A 275 3.77 -18.65 -26.25
N GLU A 276 3.46 -17.88 -27.29
CA GLU A 276 4.34 -16.83 -27.82
C GLU A 276 3.54 -15.58 -28.17
N LEU A 277 4.21 -14.43 -28.24
CA LEU A 277 3.56 -13.24 -28.75
C LEU A 277 3.44 -13.33 -30.27
N SER A 278 2.23 -13.13 -30.80
CA SER A 278 2.02 -13.01 -32.24
C SER A 278 2.65 -11.74 -32.82
N ARG A 279 2.77 -10.68 -31.99
CA ARG A 279 3.41 -9.40 -32.34
C ARG A 279 3.83 -8.61 -31.09
N GLY A 280 4.78 -7.70 -31.27
CA GLY A 280 5.18 -6.74 -30.25
C GLY A 280 6.24 -7.25 -29.28
N SER A 281 6.28 -6.64 -28.10
CA SER A 281 7.23 -6.93 -27.02
C SER A 281 6.47 -7.45 -25.80
N PRO A 282 7.03 -8.38 -25.01
CA PRO A 282 6.41 -8.81 -23.75
C PRO A 282 6.31 -7.67 -22.76
N LYS A 283 7.28 -6.75 -22.76
CA LYS A 283 7.28 -5.56 -21.92
C LYS A 283 6.82 -4.34 -22.70
N ILE A 284 5.81 -3.64 -22.18
CA ILE A 284 5.23 -2.40 -22.71
C ILE A 284 5.50 -1.26 -21.71
N THR A 285 6.11 -0.18 -22.19
CA THR A 285 6.37 1.03 -21.38
C THR A 285 5.12 1.91 -21.33
N ILE A 286 4.67 2.23 -20.12
CA ILE A 286 3.57 3.16 -19.84
C ILE A 286 4.13 4.56 -19.55
N GLY A 287 5.32 4.64 -18.95
CA GLY A 287 6.00 5.91 -18.65
C GLY A 287 5.66 6.43 -17.26
N ARG A 288 5.00 7.58 -17.16
CA ARG A 288 4.59 8.15 -15.88
C ARG A 288 3.14 7.81 -15.59
N LEU A 289 2.84 7.38 -14.37
CA LEU A 289 1.48 7.14 -13.90
C LEU A 289 1.28 7.87 -12.56
N HIS A 290 0.24 8.69 -12.48
CA HIS A 290 -0.09 9.40 -11.25
C HIS A 290 -0.92 8.51 -10.33
N ALA A 291 -0.81 8.68 -9.02
CA ALA A 291 -1.67 8.00 -8.07
C ALA A 291 -3.14 8.38 -8.35
N GLY A 292 -4.04 7.40 -8.28
CA GLY A 292 -5.45 7.52 -8.68
C GLY A 292 -5.71 7.39 -10.19
N SER A 293 -4.67 7.23 -11.02
CA SER A 293 -4.82 7.05 -12.47
C SER A 293 -4.78 5.58 -12.89
N ALA A 294 -5.29 5.31 -14.10
CA ALA A 294 -5.24 4.00 -14.73
C ALA A 294 -4.62 4.06 -16.14
N ALA A 295 -4.10 2.93 -16.59
CA ALA A 295 -3.58 2.70 -17.93
C ALA A 295 -4.05 1.33 -18.43
N SER A 296 -4.08 1.14 -19.75
CA SER A 296 -4.42 -0.15 -20.36
C SER A 296 -3.34 -0.57 -21.36
N VAL A 297 -3.00 -1.84 -21.34
CA VAL A 297 -2.02 -2.46 -22.24
C VAL A 297 -2.62 -3.75 -22.82
N THR A 298 -2.25 -4.10 -24.05
CA THR A 298 -2.82 -5.28 -24.73
C THR A 298 -1.75 -6.08 -25.45
N TRP A 299 -1.77 -7.40 -25.23
CA TRP A 299 -0.95 -8.38 -25.94
C TRP A 299 -1.82 -9.30 -26.78
N HIS A 300 -1.21 -9.88 -27.82
CA HIS A 300 -1.85 -10.86 -28.68
C HIS A 300 -1.00 -12.13 -28.64
N VAL A 301 -1.46 -13.13 -27.92
CA VAL A 301 -0.72 -14.36 -27.61
C VAL A 301 -1.20 -15.49 -28.50
N LYS A 302 -0.27 -16.20 -29.14
CA LYS A 302 -0.55 -17.40 -29.93
C LYS A 302 -0.16 -18.63 -29.13
N PHE A 303 -1.02 -19.64 -29.14
CA PHE A 303 -0.76 -20.92 -28.49
C PHE A 303 -0.24 -21.94 -29.50
N ASN A 304 0.93 -22.52 -29.24
CA ASN A 304 1.57 -23.50 -30.11
C ASN A 304 1.06 -24.93 -29.87
N SER A 305 0.52 -25.20 -28.68
CA SER A 305 -0.11 -26.47 -28.28
C SER A 305 -1.20 -26.22 -27.23
N ASP A 306 -1.81 -27.29 -26.72
CA ASP A 306 -2.77 -27.22 -25.60
C ASP A 306 -2.13 -26.53 -24.38
N VAL A 307 -2.85 -25.57 -23.80
CA VAL A 307 -2.45 -24.71 -22.68
C VAL A 307 -3.26 -24.97 -21.40
N SER A 308 -4.11 -26.00 -21.41
CA SER A 308 -4.93 -26.37 -20.25
C SER A 308 -4.07 -26.57 -18.99
N GLY A 309 -4.38 -25.84 -17.92
CA GLY A 309 -3.65 -25.91 -16.65
C GLY A 309 -2.30 -25.20 -16.65
N SER A 310 -2.00 -24.41 -17.70
CA SER A 310 -0.93 -23.42 -17.68
C SER A 310 -1.47 -22.06 -17.28
N SER A 311 -0.57 -21.10 -17.06
CA SER A 311 -0.94 -19.78 -16.57
C SER A 311 -0.14 -18.69 -17.25
N ILE A 312 -0.72 -17.50 -17.30
CA ILE A 312 -0.05 -16.26 -17.71
C ILE A 312 0.10 -15.38 -16.48
N SER A 313 1.29 -14.79 -16.31
CA SER A 313 1.51 -13.74 -15.32
C SER A 313 1.64 -12.39 -16.02
N ILE A 314 1.10 -11.36 -15.39
CA ILE A 314 1.26 -9.96 -15.80
C ILE A 314 1.91 -9.23 -14.63
N LYS A 315 3.16 -8.81 -14.83
CA LYS A 315 3.92 -8.01 -13.87
C LYS A 315 3.81 -6.55 -14.25
N THR A 316 3.29 -5.73 -13.34
CA THR A 316 3.17 -4.29 -13.52
C THR A 316 3.97 -3.59 -12.45
N THR A 317 4.87 -2.70 -12.86
CA THR A 317 5.73 -1.97 -11.93
C THR A 317 5.93 -0.51 -12.33
N GLY A 318 6.30 0.30 -11.35
CA GLY A 318 6.78 1.66 -11.53
C GLY A 318 7.74 2.06 -10.41
N HIS A 319 8.60 3.03 -10.69
CA HIS A 319 9.57 3.53 -9.70
C HIS A 319 8.99 4.71 -8.94
N ILE A 320 9.21 4.74 -7.63
CA ILE A 320 8.88 5.86 -6.74
C ILE A 320 10.13 6.29 -5.99
N SER A 321 10.28 7.59 -5.78
CA SER A 321 11.41 8.16 -5.05
C SER A 321 10.93 9.11 -3.97
N GLY A 322 11.71 9.23 -2.90
CA GLY A 322 11.41 10.14 -1.81
C GLY A 322 12.59 10.27 -0.85
N THR A 323 12.35 10.93 0.27
CA THR A 323 13.33 11.11 1.33
C THR A 323 12.70 10.85 2.69
N VAL A 324 13.51 10.42 3.65
CA VAL A 324 13.11 10.33 5.05
C VAL A 324 14.12 11.07 5.93
N PRO A 325 13.67 11.73 7.01
CA PRO A 325 14.55 12.52 7.87
C PRO A 325 15.44 11.64 8.75
N GLU A 326 16.39 12.27 9.44
CA GLU A 326 17.14 11.64 10.51
C GLU A 326 16.22 11.37 11.71
N VAL A 327 16.40 10.23 12.36
CA VAL A 327 15.55 9.79 13.48
C VAL A 327 16.36 9.25 14.65
N ALA A 328 15.89 9.47 15.87
CA ALA A 328 16.59 8.98 17.07
C ALA A 328 16.47 7.45 17.23
N ARG A 329 17.50 6.84 17.83
CA ARG A 329 17.60 5.38 18.06
C ARG A 329 17.71 4.99 19.55
N LYS A 330 17.80 5.95 20.48
CA LYS A 330 18.61 5.84 21.72
C LYS A 330 18.47 4.57 22.58
N ASN A 331 19.59 3.87 22.74
CA ASN A 331 19.87 3.04 23.93
C ASN A 331 20.16 3.94 25.14
N LYS A 332 19.31 3.94 26.18
CA LYS A 332 19.67 4.50 27.49
C LYS A 332 19.39 3.50 28.61
N LYS A 333 20.40 2.66 28.90
CA LYS A 333 20.66 2.10 30.24
C LYS A 333 22.17 1.93 30.43
N ASP A 334 22.85 3.03 30.75
CA ASP A 334 23.94 2.99 31.73
C ASP A 334 23.41 3.64 33.01
N THR A 335 22.65 2.88 33.77
CA THR A 335 22.32 3.23 35.17
C THR A 335 23.34 2.68 36.16
N ASN A 336 24.51 2.24 35.69
CA ASN A 336 25.64 1.96 36.57
C ASN A 336 26.79 2.88 36.17
N GLY A 337 27.14 3.79 37.08
CA GLY A 337 28.21 4.77 36.90
C GLY A 337 29.59 4.14 36.79
N ASN A 338 29.91 3.55 35.64
CA ASN A 338 31.29 3.23 35.27
C ASN A 338 31.74 4.14 34.12
N LYS A 339 32.52 5.15 34.51
CA LYS A 339 33.30 6.02 33.62
C LYS A 339 34.41 5.21 32.94
N HIS A 340 34.10 4.33 32.00
CA HIS A 340 35.13 3.70 31.16
C HIS A 340 34.58 3.24 29.81
N ASP A 341 34.15 4.16 28.95
CA ASP A 341 34.50 4.09 27.53
C ASP A 341 34.18 5.42 26.82
N LYS A 342 35.19 6.25 26.54
CA LYS A 342 35.01 7.54 25.84
C LYS A 342 35.18 7.44 24.32
N ASN A 343 35.29 6.23 23.75
CA ASN A 343 35.67 6.05 22.33
C ASN A 343 34.71 5.26 21.44
N LYS A 344 33.50 4.91 21.88
CA LYS A 344 32.44 4.45 20.96
C LYS A 344 31.45 5.57 20.67
N LYS A 345 31.74 6.37 19.62
CA LYS A 345 30.73 7.20 18.94
C LYS A 345 29.76 6.27 18.19
N GLY A 346 28.88 5.59 18.93
CA GLY A 346 27.69 4.99 18.31
C GLY A 346 26.76 6.12 17.89
N ASN A 347 26.38 6.21 16.62
CA ASN A 347 25.37 7.16 16.18
C ASN A 347 24.08 6.91 16.98
N ASP A 348 23.62 7.93 17.71
CA ASP A 348 22.36 7.93 18.46
C ASP A 348 21.12 8.04 17.55
N HIS A 349 21.33 8.07 16.23
CA HIS A 349 20.32 8.32 15.22
C HIS A 349 20.52 7.39 14.01
N TYR A 350 19.43 7.09 13.31
CA TYR A 350 19.49 6.65 11.93
C TYR A 350 19.50 7.88 11.01
N PRO A 351 20.44 7.97 10.05
CA PRO A 351 20.59 9.16 9.22
C PRO A 351 19.38 9.35 8.31
N ALA A 352 19.16 10.60 7.90
CA ALA A 352 18.31 10.90 6.75
C ALA A 352 18.86 10.22 5.50
N TYR A 353 17.98 9.81 4.60
CA TYR A 353 18.38 9.27 3.30
C TYR A 353 17.31 9.46 2.24
N GLU A 354 17.76 9.48 1.00
CA GLU A 354 16.91 9.42 -0.18
C GLU A 354 16.76 7.98 -0.64
N TYR A 355 15.64 7.66 -1.27
CA TYR A 355 15.38 6.32 -1.78
C TYR A 355 14.74 6.37 -3.17
N THR A 356 14.90 5.26 -3.88
CA THR A 356 14.12 4.92 -5.06
C THR A 356 13.78 3.45 -4.99
N ASP A 357 12.51 3.12 -5.12
CA ASP A 357 12.00 1.76 -5.04
C ASP A 357 11.10 1.42 -6.22
N GLU A 358 11.03 0.13 -6.55
CA GLU A 358 10.07 -0.41 -7.51
C GLU A 358 8.82 -0.90 -6.77
N VAL A 359 7.69 -0.25 -7.04
CA VAL A 359 6.37 -0.66 -6.54
C VAL A 359 5.60 -1.35 -7.64
N GLY A 360 4.71 -2.27 -7.26
CA GLY A 360 3.92 -2.97 -8.26
C GLY A 360 3.23 -4.23 -7.75
N LEU A 361 2.78 -5.02 -8.71
CA LEU A 361 2.14 -6.31 -8.49
C LEU A 361 2.46 -7.24 -9.66
N GLU A 362 2.58 -8.53 -9.37
CA GLU A 362 2.44 -9.59 -10.37
C GLU A 362 1.10 -10.29 -10.17
N LYS A 363 0.29 -10.36 -11.22
CA LYS A 363 -1.01 -11.04 -11.20
C LYS A 363 -1.01 -12.21 -12.16
N ARG A 364 -1.41 -13.38 -11.67
CA ARG A 364 -1.48 -14.63 -12.43
C ARG A 364 -2.92 -14.94 -12.82
N ILE A 365 -3.13 -15.45 -14.03
CA ILE A 365 -4.40 -16.02 -14.49
C ILE A 365 -4.16 -17.43 -15.04
N GLU A 366 -5.10 -18.33 -14.77
CA GLU A 366 -5.10 -19.68 -15.32
C GLU A 366 -5.74 -19.69 -16.72
N LEU A 367 -5.15 -20.47 -17.62
CA LEU A 367 -5.61 -20.66 -18.99
C LEU A 367 -6.62 -21.81 -19.11
#